data_AF-A0A8D8ZD00-F1
#
_entry.id   AF-A0A8D8ZD00-F1
#
_cell.length_a   1.000
_cell.length_b   1.000
_cell.length_c   1.000
_cell.angle_alpha   90.00
_cell.angle_beta   90.00
_cell.angle_gamma   90.00
#
_symmetry.space_group_name_H-M   'P 1'
#
loop_
_entity.id
_entity.type
_entity.pdbx_description
1 polymer ?
#
loop_
_entity_poly.entity_id
_entity_poly.type
_entity_poly.pdbx_seq_one_letter_code
_entity_poly.pdbx_strand_id
1 'polypeptide(L)'
;INKNFAYVQIKFKNHTEIKKYNKVLVAIGRKPNTDNINIEKIGVIKKTNGFIKTDKQLRTNINNIFAIGDITGQPMLAHKAIHEGHIAASVIAGNNYIIFNKKNIPLIAYTDPEVAWVGITEKKAFKNNINYKTSIFPWTASGRAIISNCEKGITKLIFENKTNRIIGGAIVGTHGGELLGEICLAIEMGCDVEDIALTIHAHPTLNETIGLAAELYSGVITDLPNNNPKN
;
A
#
# COMPACT_ATOMS: atom_id res chain seq x y z
N ILE A 1 47.60 5.56 1.71
CA ILE A 1 46.19 5.90 2.03
C ILE A 1 45.30 4.99 1.17
N ASN A 2 44.83 3.88 1.73
CA ASN A 2 43.98 2.91 1.05
C ASN A 2 42.63 3.55 0.67
N LYS A 3 42.49 4.01 -0.57
CA LYS A 3 41.20 4.46 -1.07
C LYS A 3 40.43 3.23 -1.57
N ASN A 4 39.64 2.61 -0.70
CA ASN A 4 38.71 1.54 -1.08
C ASN A 4 37.60 2.13 -1.96
N PHE A 5 37.78 2.01 -3.28
CA PHE A 5 36.74 2.30 -4.25
C PHE A 5 36.05 1.00 -4.68
N ALA A 6 34.77 1.09 -5.02
CA ALA A 6 34.04 0.01 -5.66
C ALA A 6 33.91 0.29 -7.15
N TYR A 7 34.27 -0.69 -7.98
CA TYR A 7 33.96 -0.67 -9.41
C TYR A 7 32.67 -1.46 -9.61
N VAL A 8 31.62 -0.80 -10.09
CA VAL A 8 30.32 -1.40 -10.36
C VAL A 8 30.16 -1.55 -11.86
N GLN A 9 29.98 -2.79 -12.30
CA GLN A 9 29.63 -3.11 -13.68
C GLN A 9 28.10 -3.06 -13.84
N ILE A 10 27.63 -2.14 -14.68
CA ILE A 10 26.22 -1.98 -15.02
C ILE A 10 26.01 -2.56 -16.42
N LYS A 11 25.20 -3.62 -16.51
CA LYS A 11 24.83 -4.24 -17.79
C LYS A 11 23.49 -3.67 -18.25
N PHE A 12 23.53 -2.84 -19.29
CA PHE A 12 22.34 -2.39 -20.00
C PHE A 12 21.97 -3.41 -21.08
N LYS A 13 20.80 -3.25 -21.74
CA LYS A 13 20.38 -4.14 -22.83
C LYS A 13 21.38 -4.18 -23.99
N ASN A 14 22.01 -3.05 -24.31
CA ASN A 14 22.82 -2.90 -25.52
C ASN A 14 24.32 -2.73 -25.26
N HIS A 15 24.73 -2.47 -24.00
CA HIS A 15 26.13 -2.23 -23.66
C HIS A 15 26.40 -2.49 -22.16
N THR A 16 27.67 -2.49 -21.79
CA THR A 16 28.13 -2.62 -20.40
C THR A 16 29.00 -1.43 -20.05
N GLU A 17 28.76 -0.84 -18.89
CA GLU A 17 29.59 0.24 -18.33
C GLU A 17 30.22 -0.20 -17.01
N ILE A 18 31.47 0.20 -16.77
CA ILE A 18 32.13 0.04 -15.47
C ILE A 18 32.29 1.43 -14.89
N LYS A 19 31.70 1.68 -13.72
CA LYS A 19 31.76 2.96 -13.02
C LYS A 19 32.41 2.82 -11.66
N LYS A 20 33.21 3.82 -11.29
CA LYS A 20 33.91 3.89 -10.02
C LYS A 20 33.08 4.69 -9.02
N TYR A 21 32.87 4.13 -7.83
CA TYR A 21 32.14 4.76 -6.73
C TYR A 21 32.95 4.73 -5.43
N ASN A 22 32.74 5.71 -4.57
CA ASN A 22 33.32 5.73 -3.22
C ASN A 22 32.62 4.75 -2.28
N LYS A 23 31.30 4.60 -2.44
CA LYS A 23 30.44 3.71 -1.65
C LYS A 23 29.34 3.15 -2.54
N VAL A 24 28.85 1.96 -2.21
CA VAL A 24 27.75 1.29 -2.90
C VAL A 24 26.75 0.81 -1.86
N LEU A 25 25.48 1.19 -2.04
CA LEU A 25 24.36 0.68 -1.25
C LEU A 25 23.67 -0.44 -2.03
N VAL A 26 23.65 -1.66 -1.46
CA VAL A 26 22.96 -2.80 -2.06
C VAL A 26 21.59 -2.96 -1.40
N ALA A 27 20.55 -2.45 -2.07
CA ALA A 27 19.17 -2.47 -1.57
C ALA A 27 18.22 -3.25 -2.52
N ILE A 28 18.66 -4.42 -2.99
CA ILE A 28 17.91 -5.23 -3.97
C ILE A 28 16.67 -5.92 -3.41
N GLY A 29 16.55 -6.02 -2.08
CA GLY A 29 15.42 -6.67 -1.41
C GLY A 29 15.82 -7.44 -0.15
N ARG A 30 14.91 -8.29 0.32
CA ARG A 30 15.02 -9.09 1.55
C ARG A 30 14.55 -10.53 1.30
N LYS A 31 15.11 -11.49 2.04
CA LYS A 31 14.70 -12.91 2.06
C LYS A 31 14.16 -13.26 3.45
N PRO A 32 13.10 -14.09 3.58
CA PRO A 32 12.68 -14.61 4.88
C PRO A 32 13.78 -15.45 5.55
N ASN A 33 13.88 -15.37 6.87
CA ASN A 33 14.85 -16.14 7.65
C ASN A 33 14.28 -17.49 8.09
N THR A 34 14.31 -18.48 7.21
CA THR A 34 13.83 -19.85 7.49
C THR A 34 14.93 -20.89 7.64
N ASP A 35 16.13 -20.58 7.18
CA ASP A 35 17.19 -21.58 7.01
C ASP A 35 17.91 -21.88 8.35
N ASN A 36 17.91 -20.91 9.28
CA ASN A 36 18.65 -21.00 10.55
C ASN A 36 17.79 -21.38 11.76
N ILE A 37 16.58 -21.91 11.54
CA ILE A 37 15.61 -22.23 12.61
C ILE A 37 15.16 -23.71 12.62
N ASN A 38 15.81 -24.57 11.83
CA ASN A 38 15.55 -26.03 11.80
C ASN A 38 14.06 -26.43 11.64
N ILE A 39 13.25 -25.61 10.97
CA ILE A 39 11.81 -25.83 10.83
C ILE A 39 11.44 -27.14 10.12
N GLU A 40 12.34 -27.68 9.30
CA GLU A 40 12.14 -28.99 8.65
C GLU A 40 12.18 -30.15 9.66
N LYS A 41 12.98 -30.06 10.73
CA LYS A 41 13.07 -31.10 11.77
C LYS A 41 11.76 -31.26 12.54
N ILE A 42 10.98 -30.18 12.63
CA ILE A 42 9.66 -30.18 13.27
C ILE A 42 8.53 -30.36 12.25
N GLY A 43 8.82 -30.56 10.96
CA GLY A 43 7.83 -30.84 9.92
C GLY A 43 7.09 -29.63 9.36
N VAL A 44 7.54 -28.39 9.62
CA VAL A 44 6.91 -27.18 9.06
C VAL A 44 7.28 -27.00 7.59
N ILE A 45 6.27 -26.80 6.74
CA ILE A 45 6.43 -26.71 5.29
C ILE A 45 6.82 -25.29 4.84
N LYS A 46 7.95 -25.21 4.12
CA LYS A 46 8.37 -24.01 3.36
C LYS A 46 7.70 -23.96 1.99
N LYS A 47 7.41 -22.75 1.52
CA LYS A 47 7.13 -22.46 0.11
C LYS A 47 8.43 -22.52 -0.69
N THR A 48 8.33 -22.69 -2.01
CA THR A 48 9.48 -22.71 -2.94
C THR A 48 10.34 -21.44 -2.88
N ASN A 49 9.75 -20.31 -2.50
CA ASN A 49 10.43 -19.02 -2.32
C ASN A 49 10.94 -18.77 -0.89
N GLY A 50 10.97 -19.79 -0.03
CA GLY A 50 11.55 -19.76 1.31
C GLY A 50 10.66 -19.18 2.41
N PHE A 51 9.42 -18.78 2.14
CA PHE A 51 8.49 -18.36 3.20
C PHE A 51 7.81 -19.55 3.86
N ILE A 52 7.34 -19.39 5.10
CA ILE A 52 6.45 -20.37 5.75
C ILE A 52 5.03 -20.19 5.21
N LYS A 53 4.38 -21.31 4.86
CA LYS A 53 2.96 -21.29 4.47
C LYS A 53 2.10 -21.26 5.73
N THR A 54 1.18 -20.30 5.77
CA THR A 54 0.16 -20.21 6.81
C THR A 54 -1.24 -20.12 6.21
N ASP A 55 -2.23 -20.52 7.00
CA ASP A 55 -3.65 -20.28 6.72
C ASP A 55 -4.08 -18.85 7.10
N LYS A 56 -5.39 -18.59 7.12
CA LYS A 56 -5.94 -17.27 7.50
C LYS A 56 -5.89 -17.02 9.01
N GLN A 57 -5.68 -18.04 9.83
CA GLN A 57 -5.49 -17.94 11.28
C GLN A 57 -4.00 -17.95 11.67
N LEU A 58 -3.11 -17.86 10.68
CA LEU A 58 -1.66 -17.82 10.83
C LEU A 58 -1.06 -19.13 11.36
N ARG A 59 -1.82 -20.22 11.33
CA ARG A 59 -1.32 -21.58 11.61
C ARG A 59 -0.47 -22.06 10.46
N THR A 60 0.61 -22.76 10.77
CA THR A 60 1.39 -23.53 9.78
C THR A 60 0.61 -24.80 9.38
N ASN A 61 1.26 -25.74 8.69
CA ASN A 61 0.68 -27.08 8.51
C ASN A 61 0.57 -27.90 9.82
N ILE A 62 1.11 -27.39 10.93
CA ILE A 62 1.03 -27.99 12.26
C ILE A 62 0.17 -27.07 13.13
N ASN A 63 -0.97 -27.59 13.60
CA ASN A 63 -2.07 -26.77 14.15
C ASN A 63 -1.72 -25.89 15.37
N ASN A 64 -0.70 -26.27 16.15
CA ASN A 64 -0.23 -25.54 17.33
C ASN A 64 1.04 -24.72 17.07
N ILE A 65 1.52 -24.65 15.82
CA ILE A 65 2.66 -23.83 15.42
C ILE A 65 2.17 -22.72 14.48
N PHE A 66 2.48 -21.48 14.84
CA PHE A 66 2.09 -20.28 14.11
C PHE A 66 3.31 -19.61 13.51
N ALA A 67 3.11 -18.81 12.45
CA ALA A 67 4.13 -17.95 11.89
C ALA A 67 3.51 -16.60 11.48
N ILE A 68 4.24 -15.51 11.70
CA ILE A 68 3.79 -14.12 11.45
C ILE A 68 4.92 -13.26 10.87
N GLY A 69 4.56 -12.12 10.28
CA GLY A 69 5.51 -11.11 9.81
C GLY A 69 6.20 -11.47 8.50
N ASP A 70 7.43 -11.00 8.33
CA ASP A 70 8.17 -11.15 7.07
C ASP A 70 8.35 -12.62 6.64
N ILE A 71 8.33 -13.57 7.58
CA ILE A 71 8.56 -14.99 7.29
C ILE A 71 7.38 -15.65 6.57
N THR A 72 6.17 -15.06 6.58
CA THR A 72 4.94 -15.67 6.02
C THR A 72 4.66 -15.26 4.57
N GLY A 73 5.23 -14.14 4.13
CA GLY A 73 5.05 -13.62 2.77
C GLY A 73 5.09 -12.09 2.67
N GLN A 74 4.89 -11.62 1.44
CA GLN A 74 4.76 -10.20 1.11
C GLN A 74 3.37 -9.64 1.49
N PRO A 75 3.25 -8.32 1.72
CA PRO A 75 4.34 -7.36 1.84
C PRO A 75 5.10 -7.51 3.17
N MET A 76 6.41 -7.25 3.18
CA MET A 76 7.25 -7.25 4.39
C MET A 76 7.16 -5.90 5.10
N LEU A 77 6.17 -5.75 5.99
CA LEU A 77 5.83 -4.48 6.64
C LEU A 77 5.48 -4.69 8.12
N ALA A 78 5.86 -3.73 8.96
CA ALA A 78 5.70 -3.82 10.41
C ALA A 78 4.23 -3.90 10.85
N HIS A 79 3.36 -3.02 10.32
CA HIS A 79 1.92 -3.04 10.63
C HIS A 79 1.24 -4.35 10.21
N LYS A 80 1.69 -4.99 9.12
CA LYS A 80 1.25 -6.35 8.78
C LYS A 80 1.63 -7.34 9.89
N ALA A 81 2.90 -7.33 10.30
CA ALA A 81 3.42 -8.26 11.31
C ALA A 81 2.72 -8.09 12.68
N ILE A 82 2.46 -6.85 13.09
CA ILE A 82 1.74 -6.52 14.33
C ILE A 82 0.32 -7.12 14.30
N HIS A 83 -0.44 -6.86 13.24
CA HIS A 83 -1.80 -7.40 13.10
C HIS A 83 -1.81 -8.94 13.02
N GLU A 84 -0.90 -9.55 12.25
CA GLU A 84 -0.75 -11.01 12.21
C GLU A 84 -0.45 -11.58 13.61
N GLY A 85 0.38 -10.89 14.40
CA GLY A 85 0.69 -11.26 15.79
C GLY A 85 -0.51 -11.22 16.72
N HIS A 86 -1.32 -10.16 16.68
CA HIS A 86 -2.55 -10.06 17.46
C HIS A 86 -3.54 -11.18 17.13
N ILE A 87 -3.68 -11.53 15.85
CA ILE A 87 -4.59 -12.60 15.42
C ILE A 87 -4.07 -13.96 15.89
N ALA A 88 -2.77 -14.25 15.69
CA ALA A 88 -2.18 -15.51 16.13
C ALA A 88 -2.34 -15.70 17.65
N ALA A 89 -2.05 -14.68 18.44
CA ALA A 89 -2.26 -14.70 19.90
C ALA A 89 -3.74 -14.94 20.27
N SER A 90 -4.67 -14.28 19.56
CA SER A 90 -6.10 -14.44 19.81
C SER A 90 -6.61 -15.84 19.48
N VAL A 91 -6.12 -16.44 18.39
CA VAL A 91 -6.44 -17.81 17.98
C VAL A 91 -5.88 -18.82 19.00
N ILE A 92 -4.66 -18.59 19.50
CA ILE A 92 -4.07 -19.41 20.59
C ILE A 92 -4.95 -19.35 21.85
N ALA A 93 -5.54 -18.18 22.15
CA ALA A 93 -6.48 -18.00 23.25
C ALA A 93 -7.89 -18.57 23.01
N GLY A 94 -8.15 -19.21 21.86
CA GLY A 94 -9.42 -19.87 21.55
C GLY A 94 -10.40 -19.06 20.67
N ASN A 95 -10.04 -17.83 20.27
CA ASN A 95 -10.89 -16.98 19.43
C ASN A 95 -10.79 -17.35 17.93
N ASN A 96 -11.29 -18.54 17.58
CA ASN A 96 -11.16 -19.12 16.24
C ASN A 96 -11.98 -18.40 15.14
N TYR A 97 -12.84 -17.44 15.48
CA TYR A 97 -13.58 -16.68 14.46
C TYR A 97 -12.74 -15.55 13.83
N ILE A 98 -11.58 -15.21 14.40
CA ILE A 98 -10.71 -14.14 13.93
C ILE A 98 -9.83 -14.67 12.79
N ILE A 99 -9.80 -13.93 11.67
CA ILE A 99 -9.00 -14.25 10.50
C ILE A 99 -8.23 -13.03 9.99
N PHE A 100 -7.09 -13.26 9.37
CA PHE A 100 -6.30 -12.23 8.73
C PHE A 100 -6.79 -11.93 7.30
N ASN A 101 -7.19 -10.69 7.06
CA ASN A 101 -7.57 -10.18 5.75
C ASN A 101 -6.40 -9.43 5.10
N LYS A 102 -5.91 -9.93 3.96
CA LYS A 102 -4.75 -9.36 3.24
C LYS A 102 -5.11 -8.25 2.25
N LYS A 103 -6.39 -7.93 2.06
CA LYS A 103 -6.83 -7.08 0.94
C LYS A 103 -6.40 -5.61 1.08
N ASN A 104 -6.13 -5.14 2.29
CA ASN A 104 -6.04 -3.72 2.57
C ASN A 104 -4.85 -3.37 3.50
N ILE A 105 -3.64 -3.67 3.06
CA ILE A 105 -2.41 -3.32 3.80
C ILE A 105 -1.82 -2.07 3.13
N PRO A 106 -1.71 -0.92 3.82
CA PRO A 106 -1.14 0.29 3.25
C PRO A 106 0.36 0.14 3.00
N LEU A 107 0.85 0.83 1.98
CA LEU A 107 2.28 0.91 1.64
C LEU A 107 2.66 2.39 1.51
N ILE A 108 3.76 2.76 2.16
CA ILE A 108 4.25 4.14 2.18
C ILE A 108 5.76 4.11 1.89
N ALA A 109 6.17 4.84 0.87
CA ALA A 109 7.55 5.25 0.68
C ALA A 109 7.72 6.65 1.29
N TYR A 110 8.45 6.75 2.39
CA TYR A 110 8.76 7.99 3.10
C TYR A 110 9.87 8.79 2.40
N THR A 111 9.69 9.04 1.11
CA THR A 111 10.51 9.96 0.30
C THR A 111 9.96 11.38 0.43
N ASP A 112 10.61 12.33 -0.24
CA ASP A 112 10.08 13.69 -0.40
C ASP A 112 9.83 14.00 -1.89
N PRO A 113 8.56 14.10 -2.34
CA PRO A 113 7.34 13.84 -1.57
C PRO A 113 7.14 12.35 -1.24
N GLU A 114 6.27 12.05 -0.27
CA GLU A 114 5.91 10.67 0.05
C GLU A 114 5.11 10.05 -1.09
N VAL A 115 5.20 8.73 -1.23
CA VAL A 115 4.36 7.94 -2.14
C VAL A 115 3.63 6.88 -1.34
N ALA A 116 2.32 7.07 -1.18
CA ALA A 116 1.48 6.28 -0.30
C ALA A 116 0.34 5.66 -1.10
N TRP A 117 0.03 4.37 -0.89
CA TRP A 117 -1.13 3.73 -1.52
C TRP A 117 -1.66 2.56 -0.71
N VAL A 118 -2.93 2.24 -0.95
CA VAL A 118 -3.61 1.10 -0.34
C VAL A 118 -4.63 0.49 -1.32
N GLY A 119 -4.94 -0.79 -1.12
CA GLY A 119 -5.92 -1.53 -1.91
C GLY A 119 -5.40 -1.94 -3.28
N ILE A 120 -6.29 -1.98 -4.27
CA ILE A 120 -5.96 -2.32 -5.64
C ILE A 120 -5.26 -1.15 -6.34
N THR A 121 -4.25 -1.45 -7.14
CA THR A 121 -3.65 -0.48 -8.06
C THR A 121 -4.20 -0.69 -9.45
N GLU A 122 -4.16 0.31 -10.31
CA GLU A 122 -4.59 0.19 -11.72
C GLU A 122 -3.91 -0.99 -12.43
N LYS A 123 -2.61 -1.17 -12.21
CA LYS A 123 -1.85 -2.31 -12.77
C LYS A 123 -2.43 -3.65 -12.32
N LYS A 124 -2.83 -3.78 -11.05
CA LYS A 124 -3.47 -5.00 -10.53
C LYS A 124 -4.89 -5.14 -11.06
N ALA A 125 -5.66 -4.06 -11.14
CA ALA A 125 -7.03 -4.07 -11.65
C ALA A 125 -7.06 -4.51 -13.12
N PHE A 126 -6.19 -3.91 -13.96
CA PHE A 126 -5.98 -4.31 -15.35
C PHE A 126 -5.59 -5.79 -15.47
N LYS A 127 -4.57 -6.24 -14.72
CA LYS A 127 -4.12 -7.65 -14.75
C LYS A 127 -5.21 -8.65 -14.35
N ASN A 128 -6.12 -8.25 -13.46
CA ASN A 128 -7.19 -9.11 -12.95
C ASN A 128 -8.54 -8.90 -13.68
N ASN A 129 -8.57 -8.14 -14.77
CA ASN A 129 -9.80 -7.81 -15.52
C ASN A 129 -10.92 -7.22 -14.64
N ILE A 130 -10.55 -6.41 -13.65
CA ILE A 130 -11.49 -5.68 -12.80
C ILE A 130 -11.86 -4.38 -13.51
N ASN A 131 -13.15 -4.15 -13.74
CA ASN A 131 -13.63 -2.90 -14.33
C ASN A 131 -13.63 -1.79 -13.26
N TYR A 132 -12.88 -0.73 -13.51
CA TYR A 132 -12.69 0.36 -12.57
C TYR A 132 -12.72 1.71 -13.27
N LYS A 133 -13.03 2.76 -12.50
CA LYS A 133 -12.85 4.15 -12.89
C LYS A 133 -12.05 4.87 -11.82
N THR A 134 -11.24 5.83 -12.23
CA THR A 134 -10.38 6.60 -11.32
C THR A 134 -10.79 8.04 -11.26
N SER A 135 -10.55 8.67 -10.12
CA SER A 135 -10.59 10.12 -9.97
C SER A 135 -9.30 10.61 -9.38
N ILE A 136 -8.81 11.75 -9.87
CA ILE A 136 -7.53 12.32 -9.47
C ILE A 136 -7.75 13.79 -9.17
N PHE A 137 -7.59 14.17 -7.91
CA PHE A 137 -7.56 15.56 -7.48
C PHE A 137 -6.11 16.08 -7.48
N PRO A 138 -5.75 17.04 -8.34
CA PRO A 138 -4.42 17.64 -8.35
C PRO A 138 -4.26 18.63 -7.20
N TRP A 139 -3.16 18.55 -6.45
CA TRP A 139 -2.93 19.48 -5.34
C TRP A 139 -2.61 20.90 -5.78
N THR A 140 -2.43 21.14 -7.08
CA THR A 140 -2.40 22.49 -7.67
C THR A 140 -3.71 23.24 -7.50
N ALA A 141 -4.81 22.54 -7.18
CA ALA A 141 -6.10 23.13 -6.83
C ALA A 141 -6.39 23.11 -5.32
N SER A 142 -5.46 22.62 -4.49
CA SER A 142 -5.61 22.66 -3.03
C SER A 142 -4.97 23.93 -2.46
N GLY A 143 -5.79 24.81 -1.87
CA GLY A 143 -5.31 25.99 -1.17
C GLY A 143 -4.31 25.65 -0.06
N ARG A 144 -4.55 24.54 0.68
CA ARG A 144 -3.62 24.06 1.72
C ARG A 144 -2.27 23.66 1.13
N ALA A 145 -2.25 22.94 0.01
CA ALA A 145 -1.01 22.48 -0.60
C ALA A 145 -0.18 23.66 -1.15
N ILE A 146 -0.83 24.64 -1.77
CA ILE A 146 -0.19 25.87 -2.25
C ILE A 146 0.47 26.64 -1.10
N ILE A 147 -0.26 26.89 0.00
CA ILE A 147 0.29 27.61 1.16
C ILE A 147 1.41 26.84 1.84
N SER A 148 1.41 25.50 1.73
CA SER A 148 2.43 24.62 2.28
C SER A 148 3.58 24.30 1.31
N ASN A 149 3.59 24.91 0.10
CA ASN A 149 4.60 24.69 -0.94
C ASN A 149 4.77 23.21 -1.35
N CYS A 150 3.64 22.48 -1.43
CA CYS A 150 3.59 21.07 -1.83
C CYS A 150 2.52 20.79 -2.90
N GLU A 151 2.18 21.79 -3.71
CA GLU A 151 1.12 21.76 -4.73
C GLU A 151 1.35 20.78 -5.89
N LYS A 152 2.57 20.23 -6.01
CA LYS A 152 2.89 19.16 -6.99
C LYS A 152 2.31 17.80 -6.62
N GLY A 153 1.66 17.68 -5.46
CA GLY A 153 1.02 16.45 -5.02
C GLY A 153 -0.25 16.08 -5.79
N ILE A 154 -0.72 14.86 -5.57
CA ILE A 154 -1.98 14.34 -6.12
C ILE A 154 -2.65 13.41 -5.11
N THR A 155 -3.98 13.40 -5.13
CA THR A 155 -4.81 12.37 -4.47
C THR A 155 -5.58 11.63 -5.54
N LYS A 156 -5.44 10.30 -5.58
CA LYS A 156 -6.09 9.42 -6.55
C LYS A 156 -6.95 8.38 -5.83
N LEU A 157 -8.21 8.27 -6.24
CA LEU A 157 -9.12 7.21 -5.81
C LEU A 157 -9.47 6.29 -6.98
N ILE A 158 -9.70 5.02 -6.67
CA ILE A 158 -10.05 3.97 -7.63
C ILE A 158 -11.34 3.31 -7.15
N PHE A 159 -12.37 3.37 -7.99
CA PHE A 159 -13.70 2.84 -7.71
C PHE A 159 -14.04 1.69 -8.66
N GLU A 160 -14.73 0.67 -8.16
CA GLU A 160 -15.28 -0.39 -9.00
C GLU A 160 -16.48 0.17 -9.79
N ASN A 161 -16.48 -0.02 -11.12
CA ASN A 161 -17.43 0.67 -12.00
C ASN A 161 -18.91 0.25 -11.79
N LYS A 162 -19.17 -0.94 -11.25
CA LYS A 162 -20.56 -1.45 -11.07
C LYS A 162 -21.18 -0.98 -9.76
N THR A 163 -20.40 -0.98 -8.69
CA THR A 163 -20.90 -0.71 -7.34
C THR A 163 -20.52 0.68 -6.85
N ASN A 164 -19.66 1.42 -7.58
CA ASN A 164 -19.02 2.66 -7.12
C ASN A 164 -18.27 2.53 -5.80
N ARG A 165 -17.97 1.30 -5.35
CA ARG A 165 -17.20 1.07 -4.13
C ARG A 165 -15.75 1.44 -4.32
N ILE A 166 -15.16 2.08 -3.32
CA ILE A 166 -13.72 2.32 -3.30
C ILE A 166 -13.00 0.98 -3.17
N ILE A 167 -12.04 0.74 -4.07
CA ILE A 167 -11.24 -0.49 -4.11
C ILE A 167 -9.73 -0.21 -4.00
N GLY A 168 -9.33 1.05 -4.07
CA GLY A 168 -7.95 1.47 -3.86
C GLY A 168 -7.81 2.99 -3.87
N GLY A 169 -6.67 3.46 -3.38
CA GLY A 169 -6.31 4.87 -3.41
C GLY A 169 -4.80 5.06 -3.30
N ALA A 170 -4.32 6.18 -3.82
CA ALA A 170 -2.92 6.55 -3.81
C ALA A 170 -2.76 8.06 -3.64
N ILE A 171 -1.70 8.46 -2.95
CA ILE A 171 -1.37 9.84 -2.66
C ILE A 171 0.12 10.01 -2.93
N VAL A 172 0.46 11.07 -3.67
CA VAL A 172 1.85 11.54 -3.79
C VAL A 172 1.86 12.95 -3.23
N GLY A 173 2.65 13.21 -2.19
CA GLY A 173 2.67 14.51 -1.55
C GLY A 173 3.24 14.48 -0.14
N THR A 174 3.56 15.65 0.40
CA THR A 174 3.98 15.79 1.79
C THR A 174 2.87 15.28 2.72
N HIS A 175 3.24 14.45 3.70
CA HIS A 175 2.30 13.76 4.61
C HIS A 175 1.32 12.79 3.94
N GLY A 176 1.57 12.35 2.70
CA GLY A 176 0.65 11.45 1.98
C GLY A 176 0.37 10.12 2.71
N GLY A 177 1.32 9.63 3.50
CA GLY A 177 1.15 8.44 4.34
C GLY A 177 0.07 8.60 5.42
N GLU A 178 -0.03 9.79 6.02
CA GLU A 178 -1.00 10.09 7.09
C GLU A 178 -2.45 10.08 6.56
N LEU A 179 -2.65 10.46 5.30
CA LEU A 179 -3.96 10.49 4.66
C LEU A 179 -4.48 9.09 4.29
N LEU A 180 -3.62 8.05 4.26
CA LEU A 180 -4.08 6.70 3.90
C LEU A 180 -5.04 6.09 4.92
N GLY A 181 -5.05 6.56 6.17
CA GLY A 181 -5.92 6.00 7.21
C GLY A 181 -7.40 6.02 6.82
N GLU A 182 -7.87 7.13 6.26
CA GLU A 182 -9.24 7.29 5.80
C GLU A 182 -9.56 6.36 4.62
N ILE A 183 -8.66 6.29 3.63
CA ILE A 183 -8.84 5.40 2.46
C ILE A 183 -8.85 3.93 2.90
N CYS A 184 -7.98 3.55 3.84
CA CYS A 184 -7.98 2.20 4.41
C CYS A 184 -9.36 1.89 5.03
N LEU A 185 -9.87 2.79 5.87
CA LEU A 185 -11.16 2.60 6.53
C LEU A 185 -12.30 2.53 5.51
N ALA A 186 -12.35 3.43 4.53
CA ALA A 186 -13.37 3.45 3.50
C ALA A 186 -13.42 2.12 2.70
N ILE A 187 -12.26 1.53 2.39
CA ILE A 187 -12.18 0.22 1.72
C ILE A 187 -12.68 -0.91 2.63
N GLU A 188 -12.32 -0.93 3.92
CA GLU A 188 -12.81 -1.96 4.86
C GLU A 188 -14.33 -1.87 5.07
N MET A 189 -14.86 -0.65 5.16
CA MET A 189 -16.30 -0.42 5.33
C MET A 189 -17.08 -0.67 4.04
N GLY A 190 -16.39 -0.81 2.89
CA GLY A 190 -17.01 -0.98 1.60
C GLY A 190 -17.78 0.26 1.14
N CYS A 191 -17.30 1.45 1.54
CA CYS A 191 -17.88 2.73 1.17
C CYS A 191 -17.96 2.88 -0.35
N ASP A 192 -19.00 3.55 -0.81
CA ASP A 192 -19.07 4.04 -2.17
C ASP A 192 -18.56 5.48 -2.30
N VAL A 193 -18.65 6.03 -3.51
CA VAL A 193 -18.20 7.39 -3.78
C VAL A 193 -19.04 8.45 -3.05
N GLU A 194 -20.33 8.21 -2.83
CA GLU A 194 -21.23 9.17 -2.19
C GLU A 194 -20.95 9.25 -0.69
N ASP A 195 -20.66 8.12 -0.05
CA ASP A 195 -20.21 8.08 1.36
C ASP A 195 -19.01 9.01 1.59
N ILE A 196 -18.03 8.99 0.68
CA ILE A 196 -16.83 9.81 0.79
C ILE A 196 -17.11 11.28 0.39
N ALA A 197 -17.84 11.51 -0.70
CA ALA A 197 -18.09 12.86 -1.21
C ALA A 197 -19.03 13.69 -0.31
N LEU A 198 -19.98 13.05 0.38
CA LEU A 198 -20.92 13.74 1.28
C LEU A 198 -20.37 13.90 2.71
N THR A 199 -19.23 13.28 3.01
CA THR A 199 -18.53 13.52 4.28
C THR A 199 -17.93 14.92 4.27
N ILE A 200 -18.20 15.72 5.31
CA ILE A 200 -17.63 17.06 5.43
C ILE A 200 -16.19 16.94 5.95
N HIS A 201 -15.21 17.03 5.05
CA HIS A 201 -13.80 17.15 5.42
C HIS A 201 -13.46 18.57 5.88
N ALA A 202 -12.54 18.69 6.84
CA ALA A 202 -12.11 19.99 7.33
C ALA A 202 -11.34 20.78 6.25
N HIS A 203 -11.59 22.09 6.17
CA HIS A 203 -10.93 23.03 5.25
C HIS A 203 -10.19 24.14 6.03
N PRO A 204 -8.97 24.58 5.62
CA PRO A 204 -8.15 24.00 4.55
C PRO A 204 -7.22 22.88 5.08
N THR A 205 -7.30 21.69 4.50
CA THR A 205 -6.43 20.53 4.82
C THR A 205 -5.91 19.83 3.57
N LEU A 206 -4.92 18.94 3.72
CA LEU A 206 -4.56 18.03 2.63
C LEU A 206 -5.56 16.87 2.55
N ASN A 207 -6.16 16.48 3.68
CA ASN A 207 -7.06 15.34 3.77
C ASN A 207 -8.37 15.56 2.98
N GLU A 208 -8.88 16.80 2.90
CA GLU A 208 -10.08 17.12 2.10
C GLU A 208 -9.94 16.74 0.62
N THR A 209 -8.71 16.60 0.10
CA THR A 209 -8.49 16.17 -1.28
C THR A 209 -9.00 14.75 -1.56
N ILE A 210 -9.26 13.94 -0.52
CA ILE A 210 -9.96 12.65 -0.63
C ILE A 210 -11.43 12.89 -0.96
N GLY A 211 -12.12 13.74 -0.21
CA GLY A 211 -13.49 14.18 -0.48
C GLY A 211 -13.63 14.81 -1.86
N LEU A 212 -12.76 15.77 -2.20
CA LEU A 212 -12.77 16.45 -3.49
C LEU A 212 -12.49 15.48 -4.66
N ALA A 213 -11.64 14.46 -4.47
CA ALA A 213 -11.47 13.41 -5.47
C ALA A 213 -12.75 12.56 -5.65
N ALA A 214 -13.51 12.32 -4.59
CA ALA A 214 -14.80 11.64 -4.67
C ALA A 214 -15.88 12.53 -5.33
N GLU A 215 -15.96 13.81 -4.99
CA GLU A 215 -16.85 14.78 -5.65
C GLU A 215 -16.57 14.89 -7.15
N LEU A 216 -15.29 14.90 -7.54
CA LEU A 216 -14.87 14.91 -8.95
C LEU A 216 -15.31 13.64 -9.68
N TYR A 217 -15.31 12.48 -9.02
CA TYR A 217 -15.87 11.25 -9.59
C TYR A 217 -17.39 11.35 -9.74
N SER A 218 -18.07 11.87 -8.71
CA SER A 218 -19.51 12.03 -8.61
C SER A 218 -20.06 13.12 -9.53
N GLY A 219 -19.21 13.96 -10.12
CA GLY A 219 -19.64 15.03 -11.02
C GLY A 219 -20.33 16.17 -10.29
N VAL A 220 -19.95 16.43 -9.04
CA VAL A 220 -20.50 17.53 -8.21
C VAL A 220 -19.45 18.52 -7.73
N ILE A 221 -18.17 18.27 -8.05
CA ILE A 221 -17.05 19.13 -7.67
C ILE A 221 -17.25 20.58 -8.13
N THR A 222 -16.92 21.53 -7.24
CA THR A 222 -16.97 22.97 -7.53
C THR A 222 -15.61 23.66 -7.50
N ASP A 223 -14.58 23.02 -6.93
CA ASP A 223 -13.21 23.56 -6.85
C ASP A 223 -12.39 23.34 -8.14
N LEU A 224 -12.95 22.60 -9.09
CA LEU A 224 -12.38 22.33 -10.41
C LEU A 224 -13.46 22.45 -11.48
N PRO A 225 -13.09 22.75 -12.75
CA PRO A 225 -14.01 22.61 -13.87
C PRO A 225 -14.64 21.20 -13.92
N ASN A 226 -15.96 21.14 -13.76
CA ASN A 226 -16.69 19.89 -13.75
C ASN A 226 -17.00 19.44 -15.18
N ASN A 227 -16.15 18.57 -15.72
CA ASN A 227 -16.26 18.09 -17.09
C ASN A 227 -17.31 16.96 -17.28
N ASN A 228 -17.95 16.50 -16.19
CA ASN A 228 -19.00 15.47 -16.22
C ASN A 228 -20.10 15.79 -15.18
N PRO A 229 -20.85 16.89 -15.33
CA PRO A 229 -21.92 17.21 -14.40
C PRO A 229 -22.97 16.10 -14.39
N LYS A 230 -23.40 15.66 -13.20
CA LYS A 230 -24.61 14.83 -13.07
C LYS A 230 -25.81 15.71 -13.50
N ASN A 231 -26.57 15.26 -14.50
CA ASN A 231 -27.86 15.85 -14.86
C ASN A 231 -28.92 15.54 -13.82
#